data_AF-A0A0B8PNI6-F1
#
_entry.id   AF-A0A0B8PNI6-F1
#
_cell.length_a   1.000
_cell.length_b   1.000
_cell.length_c   1.000
_cell.angle_alpha   90.00
_cell.angle_beta   90.00
_cell.angle_gamma   90.00
#
_symmetry.space_group_name_H-M   'P 1'
#
loop_
_entity.id
_entity.type
_entity.pdbx_description
1 polymer ?
#
loop_
_entity_poly.entity_id
_entity_poly.type
_entity_poly.pdbx_seq_one_letter_code
_entity_poly.pdbx_strand_id
1 'polypeptide(L)'
;MSTNKIASFELGRVIAIFAVITIHCQLFVTYPLLGGEAWFGHIINQLCRFAVPFFFLLTGFLIQPKLKADPINTAITYCKPILLIWVVWSLIYLAVPFNLATLMSDGYLAERDRYWGFLMQTPLNSFLEGGLVHLWYLMSLIIGILIIAIMLKLGLEKALIPLSIVLFLYGVLGGSYAVLTDLEAPFLTRNGPFLSLIMICLGGWIRENNIKISAKAAFIMMAVGALFHLAEAYLLSGQGMDFRLNDFLFATPIWR
;
A
#
# COMPACT_ATOMS: atom_id res chain seq x y z
N MET A 1 -12.67 18.82 24.07
CA MET A 1 -12.65 17.36 24.36
C MET A 1 -11.26 16.85 24.08
N SER A 2 -10.53 16.40 25.11
CA SER A 2 -9.20 15.81 24.95
C SER A 2 -9.33 14.51 24.14
N THR A 3 -8.75 14.49 22.95
CA THR A 3 -8.58 13.27 22.18
C THR A 3 -7.59 12.39 22.93
N ASN A 4 -8.10 11.50 23.81
CA ASN A 4 -7.29 10.43 24.37
C ASN A 4 -6.88 9.51 23.22
N LYS A 5 -5.73 9.84 22.62
CA LYS A 5 -5.09 9.01 21.62
C LYS A 5 -4.72 7.69 22.29
N ILE A 6 -5.08 6.58 21.65
CA ILE A 6 -4.74 5.26 22.15
C ILE A 6 -3.24 5.06 21.91
N ALA A 7 -2.45 5.01 22.98
CA ALA A 7 -0.98 4.98 22.90
C ALA A 7 -0.44 3.82 22.04
N SER A 8 -1.12 2.67 22.04
CA SER A 8 -0.74 1.53 21.20
C SER A 8 -0.90 1.80 19.69
N PHE A 9 -1.90 2.60 19.28
CA PHE A 9 -2.06 3.00 17.89
C PHE A 9 -0.96 3.96 17.44
N GLU A 10 -0.57 4.89 18.30
CA GLU A 10 0.51 5.82 18.00
C GLU A 10 1.87 5.09 17.91
N LEU A 11 2.15 4.16 18.82
CA LEU A 11 3.34 3.32 18.75
C LEU A 11 3.39 2.51 17.44
N GLY A 12 2.27 1.86 17.06
CA GLY A 12 2.18 1.14 15.79
C GLY A 12 2.47 2.02 14.58
N ARG A 13 1.95 3.26 14.56
CA ARG A 13 2.23 4.25 13.51
C ARG A 13 3.70 4.62 13.44
N VAL A 14 4.35 4.84 14.59
CA VAL A 14 5.77 5.18 14.64
C VAL A 14 6.61 4.04 14.05
N ILE A 15 6.36 2.79 14.45
CA ILE A 15 7.07 1.62 13.90
C ILE A 15 6.82 1.51 12.38
N ALA A 16 5.58 1.69 11.93
CA ALA A 16 5.23 1.67 10.52
C ALA A 16 5.94 2.78 9.73
N ILE A 17 6.07 3.99 10.27
CA ILE A 17 6.82 5.09 9.64
C ILE A 17 8.30 4.72 9.47
N PHE A 18 8.94 4.14 10.49
CA PHE A 18 10.33 3.68 10.37
C PHE A 18 10.49 2.59 9.30
N ALA A 19 9.51 1.69 9.17
CA ALA A 19 9.51 0.69 8.12
C ALA A 19 9.37 1.30 6.71
N VAL A 20 8.52 2.32 6.54
CA VAL A 20 8.41 3.10 5.28
C VAL A 20 9.75 3.76 4.95
N ILE A 21 10.36 4.45 5.92
CA ILE A 21 11.68 5.09 5.75
C ILE A 21 12.73 4.06 5.34
N THR A 22 12.74 2.89 5.98
CA THR A 22 13.71 1.82 5.71
C THR A 22 13.67 1.37 4.24
N ILE A 23 12.47 1.19 3.68
CA ILE A 23 12.30 0.77 2.29
C ILE A 23 12.69 1.90 1.32
N HIS A 24 12.24 3.13 1.57
CA HIS A 24 12.45 4.24 0.63
C HIS A 24 13.87 4.81 0.66
N CYS A 25 14.53 4.78 1.80
CA CYS A 25 15.95 5.11 1.91
C CYS A 25 16.86 3.94 1.48
N GLN A 26 16.29 2.83 0.99
CA GLN A 26 17.02 1.66 0.51
C GLN A 26 18.06 1.16 1.52
N LEU A 27 17.71 1.15 2.81
CA LEU A 27 18.64 0.71 3.84
C LEU A 27 18.95 -0.78 3.65
N PHE A 28 20.23 -1.13 3.79
CA PHE A 28 20.74 -2.51 3.73
C PHE A 28 20.59 -3.22 2.36
N VAL A 29 20.26 -2.52 1.28
CA VAL A 29 20.09 -3.17 -0.04
C VAL A 29 21.39 -3.62 -0.70
N THR A 30 22.54 -3.12 -0.23
CA THR A 30 23.89 -3.43 -0.75
C THR A 30 24.73 -4.28 0.20
N TYR A 31 24.57 -4.14 1.52
CA TYR A 31 25.33 -4.87 2.53
C TYR A 31 24.49 -5.11 3.80
N PRO A 32 24.77 -6.17 4.59
CA PRO A 32 25.81 -7.18 4.38
C PRO A 32 25.44 -8.21 3.29
N LEU A 33 26.46 -8.76 2.64
CA LEU A 33 26.31 -9.82 1.64
C LEU A 33 26.46 -11.20 2.29
N LEU A 34 25.54 -12.11 1.94
CA LEU A 34 25.53 -13.52 2.30
C LEU A 34 25.50 -14.33 1.01
N GLY A 35 26.60 -15.03 0.71
CA GLY A 35 26.72 -15.78 -0.54
C GLY A 35 26.71 -14.91 -1.81
N GLY A 36 27.17 -13.65 -1.71
CA GLY A 36 27.15 -12.68 -2.81
C GLY A 36 25.88 -11.85 -2.92
N GLU A 37 24.83 -12.17 -2.15
CA GLU A 37 23.53 -11.51 -2.20
C GLU A 37 23.19 -10.77 -0.90
N ALA A 38 22.45 -9.67 -1.00
CA ALA A 38 22.06 -8.84 0.15
C ALA A 38 20.80 -9.39 0.88
N TRP A 39 20.79 -10.68 1.22
CA TRP A 39 19.65 -11.37 1.84
C TRP A 39 19.10 -10.70 3.09
N PHE A 40 19.99 -10.12 3.92
CA PHE A 40 19.56 -9.36 5.09
C PHE A 40 18.66 -8.17 4.69
N GLY A 41 19.08 -7.39 3.70
CA GLY A 41 18.28 -6.29 3.16
C GLY A 41 16.99 -6.77 2.49
N HIS A 42 17.01 -7.91 1.80
CA HIS A 42 15.83 -8.49 1.16
C HIS A 42 14.74 -8.86 2.17
N ILE A 43 15.13 -9.56 3.24
CA ILE A 43 14.22 -9.95 4.33
C ILE A 43 13.68 -8.72 5.05
N ILE A 44 14.55 -7.75 5.39
CA ILE A 44 14.13 -6.49 6.02
C ILE A 44 13.16 -5.73 5.12
N ASN A 45 13.41 -5.66 3.81
CA ASN A 45 12.49 -5.03 2.86
C ASN A 45 11.09 -5.68 2.93
N GLN A 46 11.01 -7.01 2.86
CA GLN A 46 9.72 -7.72 2.95
C GLN A 46 9.05 -7.57 4.31
N LEU A 47 9.82 -7.58 5.40
CA LEU A 47 9.29 -7.34 6.74
C LEU A 47 8.76 -5.91 6.92
N CYS A 48 9.38 -4.91 6.30
CA CYS A 48 8.95 -3.52 6.38
C CYS A 48 7.69 -3.21 5.56
N ARG A 49 7.32 -4.06 4.59
CA ARG A 49 6.12 -3.86 3.74
C ARG A 49 4.81 -3.90 4.53
N PHE A 50 4.85 -4.17 5.83
CA PHE A 50 3.71 -4.11 6.75
C PHE A 50 3.10 -2.77 7.01
N ALA A 51 3.90 -1.72 6.88
CA ALA A 51 3.46 -0.39 7.21
C ALA A 51 2.22 0.02 6.40
N VAL A 52 2.22 -0.23 5.10
CA VAL A 52 1.13 0.23 4.21
C VAL A 52 -0.21 -0.48 4.52
N PRO A 53 -0.30 -1.82 4.54
CA PRO A 53 -1.51 -2.52 4.98
C PRO A 53 -1.97 -2.13 6.39
N PHE A 54 -1.04 -1.92 7.33
CA PHE A 54 -1.36 -1.45 8.67
C PHE A 54 -2.04 -0.08 8.66
N PHE A 55 -1.55 0.88 7.85
CA PHE A 55 -2.21 2.18 7.73
C PHE A 55 -3.60 2.08 7.10
N PHE A 56 -3.80 1.20 6.11
CA PHE A 56 -5.13 0.94 5.54
C PHE A 56 -6.10 0.36 6.58
N LEU A 57 -5.65 -0.66 7.31
CA LEU A 57 -6.43 -1.29 8.39
C LEU A 57 -6.79 -0.28 9.48
N LEU A 58 -5.81 0.49 9.95
CA LEU A 58 -6.03 1.50 10.97
C LEU A 58 -6.98 2.60 10.49
N THR A 59 -6.89 3.00 9.22
CA THR A 59 -7.82 3.96 8.64
C THR A 59 -9.23 3.42 8.64
N GLY A 60 -9.44 2.20 8.18
CA GLY A 60 -10.74 1.52 8.21
C GLY A 60 -11.31 1.46 9.62
N PHE A 61 -10.51 1.05 10.60
CA PHE A 61 -10.92 0.98 12.01
C PHE A 61 -11.39 2.34 12.56
N LEU A 62 -10.65 3.42 12.26
CA LEU A 62 -10.93 4.74 12.82
C LEU A 62 -12.07 5.47 12.13
N ILE A 63 -12.21 5.30 10.81
CA ILE A 63 -13.21 6.03 10.03
C ILE A 63 -14.59 5.35 10.02
N GLN A 64 -14.65 4.04 10.29
CA GLN A 64 -15.87 3.23 10.14
C GLN A 64 -17.13 3.83 10.82
N PRO A 65 -17.10 4.34 12.06
CA PRO A 65 -18.30 4.85 12.70
C PRO A 65 -18.86 6.09 11.98
N LYS A 66 -17.98 6.93 11.42
CA LYS A 66 -18.36 8.12 10.65
C LYS A 66 -18.87 7.73 9.26
N LEU A 67 -18.20 6.79 8.60
CA LEU A 67 -18.64 6.27 7.30
C LEU A 67 -20.02 5.62 7.38
N LYS A 68 -20.36 4.92 8.47
CA LYS A 68 -21.70 4.34 8.65
C LYS A 68 -22.79 5.40 8.83
N ALA A 69 -22.49 6.46 9.58
CA ALA A 69 -23.46 7.51 9.87
C ALA A 69 -23.73 8.43 8.67
N ASP A 70 -22.68 8.81 7.95
CA ASP A 70 -22.78 9.73 6.81
C ASP A 70 -21.72 9.37 5.74
N PRO A 71 -21.99 8.34 4.90
CA PRO A 71 -20.96 7.74 4.04
C PRO A 71 -20.30 8.73 3.07
N ILE A 72 -21.11 9.47 2.33
CA ILE A 72 -20.63 10.32 1.23
C ILE A 72 -19.90 11.55 1.75
N ASN A 73 -20.50 12.27 2.71
CA ASN A 73 -19.89 13.47 3.25
C ASN A 73 -18.62 13.16 4.05
N THR A 74 -18.61 12.05 4.81
CA THR A 74 -17.39 11.58 5.51
C THR A 74 -16.29 11.27 4.51
N ALA A 75 -16.60 10.54 3.44
CA ALA A 75 -15.62 10.21 2.40
C ALA A 75 -15.06 11.46 1.71
N ILE A 76 -15.92 12.41 1.31
CA ILE A 76 -15.49 13.66 0.68
C ILE A 76 -14.59 14.46 1.64
N THR A 77 -15.02 14.65 2.89
CA THR A 77 -14.27 15.41 3.90
C THR A 77 -12.92 14.77 4.18
N TYR A 78 -12.84 13.44 4.21
CA TYR A 78 -11.60 12.72 4.44
C TYR A 78 -10.67 12.71 3.22
N CYS A 79 -11.21 12.45 2.01
CA CYS A 79 -10.42 12.27 0.80
C CYS A 79 -9.97 13.60 0.19
N LYS A 80 -10.72 14.69 0.33
CA LYS A 80 -10.40 16.00 -0.25
C LYS A 80 -8.97 16.50 0.11
N PRO A 81 -8.56 16.57 1.39
CA PRO A 81 -7.20 17.00 1.71
C PRO A 81 -6.13 16.02 1.20
N ILE A 82 -6.41 14.72 1.18
CA ILE A 82 -5.48 13.69 0.68
C ILE A 82 -5.29 13.84 -0.83
N LEU A 83 -6.37 14.07 -1.57
CA LEU A 83 -6.33 14.32 -3.00
C LEU A 83 -5.57 15.61 -3.30
N LEU A 84 -5.74 16.67 -2.50
CA LEU A 84 -4.97 17.90 -2.65
C LEU A 84 -3.47 17.66 -2.49
N ILE A 85 -3.06 16.89 -1.48
CA ILE A 85 -1.65 16.51 -1.29
C ILE A 85 -1.14 15.74 -2.51
N TRP A 86 -1.90 14.77 -2.99
CA TRP A 86 -1.54 13.98 -4.17
C TRP A 86 -1.38 14.86 -5.43
N VAL A 87 -2.31 15.79 -5.67
CA VAL A 87 -2.26 16.72 -6.82
C VAL A 87 -1.06 17.66 -6.71
N VAL A 88 -0.86 18.31 -5.56
CA VAL A 88 0.23 19.27 -5.35
C VAL A 88 1.58 18.60 -5.58
N TRP A 89 1.81 17.43 -4.96
CA TRP A 89 3.07 16.73 -5.16
C TRP A 89 3.22 16.22 -6.59
N SER A 90 2.16 15.72 -7.23
CA SER A 90 2.22 15.31 -8.64
C SER A 90 2.63 16.46 -9.56
N LEU A 91 2.12 17.68 -9.32
CA LEU A 91 2.51 18.87 -10.08
C LEU A 91 3.95 19.29 -9.80
N ILE A 92 4.39 19.24 -8.54
CA ILE A 92 5.80 19.49 -8.18
C ILE A 92 6.70 18.51 -8.92
N TYR A 93 6.39 17.22 -8.91
CA TYR A 93 7.20 16.21 -9.58
C TYR A 93 7.19 16.33 -11.10
N LEU A 94 6.08 16.77 -11.68
CA LEU A 94 5.98 17.05 -13.10
C LEU A 94 6.91 18.18 -13.52
N ALA A 95 7.03 19.23 -12.69
CA ALA A 95 7.79 20.44 -13.01
C ALA A 95 9.25 20.41 -12.55
N VAL A 96 9.58 19.79 -11.41
CA VAL A 96 10.89 19.94 -10.78
C VAL A 96 11.87 18.85 -11.23
N PRO A 97 13.07 19.19 -11.74
CA PRO A 97 14.09 18.21 -12.12
C PRO A 97 14.69 17.52 -10.89
N PHE A 98 14.76 16.19 -10.92
CA PHE A 98 15.36 15.40 -9.82
C PHE A 98 16.69 14.77 -10.23
N ASN A 99 16.92 14.57 -11.53
CA ASN A 99 18.22 14.13 -12.03
C ASN A 99 19.12 15.34 -12.27
N LEU A 100 19.76 15.83 -11.20
CA LEU A 100 20.63 17.01 -11.26
C LEU A 100 21.82 16.83 -12.22
N ALA A 101 22.32 15.60 -12.39
CA ALA A 101 23.40 15.32 -13.32
C ALA A 101 22.97 15.60 -14.77
N THR A 102 21.81 15.07 -15.18
CA THR A 102 21.23 15.33 -16.51
C THR A 102 20.85 16.79 -16.68
N LEU A 103 20.28 17.41 -15.63
CA LEU A 103 19.94 18.83 -15.65
C LEU A 103 21.17 19.70 -15.95
N MET A 104 22.31 19.39 -15.33
CA MET A 104 23.56 20.13 -15.53
C MET A 104 24.24 19.81 -16.87
N SER A 105 24.14 18.57 -17.36
CA SER A 105 24.81 18.17 -18.61
C SER A 105 24.00 18.50 -19.87
N ASP A 106 22.71 18.19 -19.85
CA ASP A 106 21.83 18.16 -21.03
C ASP A 106 20.73 19.23 -20.97
N GLY A 107 20.56 19.89 -19.82
CA GLY A 107 19.58 20.95 -19.58
C GLY A 107 18.22 20.46 -19.09
N TYR A 108 17.35 21.42 -18.75
CA TYR A 108 16.04 21.16 -18.14
C TYR A 108 15.12 20.32 -19.04
N LEU A 109 14.98 20.69 -20.31
CA LEU A 109 14.06 20.01 -21.21
C LEU A 109 14.47 18.56 -21.45
N ALA A 110 15.77 18.28 -21.62
CA ALA A 110 16.26 16.92 -21.80
C ALA A 110 15.98 16.02 -20.58
N GLU A 111 16.08 16.56 -19.37
CA GLU A 111 15.78 15.83 -18.14
C GLU A 111 14.26 15.59 -17.99
N ARG A 112 13.45 16.62 -18.25
CA ARG A 112 11.98 16.55 -18.16
C ARG A 112 11.34 15.69 -19.24
N ASP A 113 11.79 15.79 -20.49
CA ASP A 113 11.21 15.03 -21.61
C ASP A 113 11.36 13.52 -21.41
N ARG A 114 12.50 13.07 -20.86
CA ARG A 114 12.68 11.65 -20.49
C ARG A 114 11.68 11.22 -19.43
N TYR A 115 11.48 12.05 -18.41
CA TYR A 115 10.55 11.77 -17.34
C TYR A 115 9.08 11.78 -17.81
N TRP A 116 8.66 12.78 -18.58
CA TRP A 116 7.32 12.83 -19.16
C TRP A 116 7.09 11.69 -20.15
N GLY A 117 8.10 11.34 -20.94
CA GLY A 117 8.08 10.17 -21.83
C GLY A 117 7.84 8.87 -21.06
N PHE A 118 8.50 8.68 -19.91
CA PHE A 118 8.24 7.55 -19.02
C PHE A 118 6.79 7.53 -18.52
N LEU A 119 6.26 8.68 -18.08
CA LEU A 119 4.87 8.76 -17.61
C LEU A 119 3.86 8.41 -18.72
N MET A 120 4.14 8.81 -19.96
CA MET A 120 3.27 8.52 -21.12
C MET A 120 3.31 7.06 -21.56
N GLN A 121 4.38 6.32 -21.26
CA GLN A 121 4.47 4.88 -21.56
C GLN A 121 3.57 4.03 -20.66
N THR A 122 3.30 4.49 -19.42
CA THR A 122 2.46 3.77 -18.47
C THR A 122 1.34 4.65 -17.92
N PRO A 123 0.42 5.15 -18.76
CA PRO A 123 -0.49 6.24 -18.40
C PRO A 123 -1.42 5.88 -17.24
N LEU A 124 -1.86 4.63 -17.14
CA LEU A 124 -2.68 4.15 -16.02
C LEU A 124 -1.90 4.14 -14.70
N ASN A 125 -0.66 3.65 -14.71
CA ASN A 125 0.19 3.71 -13.52
C ASN A 125 0.51 5.16 -13.15
N SER A 126 0.87 6.00 -14.12
CA SER A 126 1.14 7.41 -13.89
C SER A 126 -0.05 8.16 -13.29
N PHE A 127 -1.27 7.80 -13.68
CA PHE A 127 -2.48 8.38 -13.07
C PHE A 127 -2.72 7.89 -11.64
N LEU A 128 -2.43 6.61 -11.35
CA LEU A 128 -2.70 6.01 -10.05
C LEU A 128 -1.57 6.27 -9.03
N GLU A 129 -0.33 6.36 -9.49
CA GLU A 129 0.83 6.73 -8.69
C GLU A 129 0.92 8.25 -8.58
N GLY A 130 0.76 8.99 -9.67
CA GLY A 130 1.00 10.42 -9.77
C GLY A 130 2.41 10.71 -10.27
N GLY A 131 2.98 11.84 -9.85
CA GLY A 131 4.34 12.24 -10.25
C GLY A 131 5.48 11.52 -9.49
N LEU A 132 5.16 10.61 -8.58
CA LEU A 132 6.15 9.72 -7.99
C LEU A 132 5.49 8.41 -7.64
N VAL A 133 6.27 7.35 -7.75
CA VAL A 133 5.84 6.00 -7.37
C VAL A 133 5.25 6.00 -5.96
N HIS A 134 5.82 6.70 -4.98
CA HIS A 134 5.38 6.68 -3.57
C HIS A 134 3.97 7.24 -3.30
N LEU A 135 3.43 8.05 -4.20
CA LEU A 135 2.13 8.68 -4.03
C LEU A 135 0.96 7.72 -4.27
N TRP A 136 1.23 6.51 -4.79
CA TRP A 136 0.25 5.45 -5.05
C TRP A 136 -0.65 5.13 -3.85
N TYR A 137 -0.07 5.15 -2.64
CA TYR A 137 -0.78 4.83 -1.41
C TYR A 137 -1.97 5.78 -1.18
N LEU A 138 -1.80 7.07 -1.47
CA LEU A 138 -2.83 8.08 -1.27
C LEU A 138 -4.02 7.83 -2.20
N MET A 139 -3.75 7.54 -3.47
CA MET A 139 -4.80 7.26 -4.44
C MET A 139 -5.52 5.94 -4.11
N SER A 140 -4.77 4.90 -3.77
CA SER A 140 -5.30 3.61 -3.31
C SER A 140 -6.21 3.76 -2.07
N LEU A 141 -5.85 4.64 -1.13
CA LEU A 141 -6.67 4.97 0.04
C LEU A 141 -7.97 5.68 -0.33
N ILE A 142 -7.87 6.71 -1.18
CA ILE A 142 -9.03 7.48 -1.67
C ILE A 142 -10.02 6.54 -2.36
N ILE A 143 -9.54 5.74 -3.32
CA ILE A 143 -10.38 4.81 -4.07
C ILE A 143 -11.06 3.81 -3.12
N GLY A 144 -10.32 3.23 -2.16
CA GLY A 144 -10.88 2.29 -1.18
C GLY A 144 -12.00 2.90 -0.34
N ILE A 145 -11.80 4.13 0.18
CA ILE A 145 -12.82 4.83 0.97
C ILE A 145 -14.03 5.21 0.13
N LEU A 146 -13.83 5.68 -1.11
CA LEU A 146 -14.92 6.02 -2.03
C LEU A 146 -15.76 4.79 -2.38
N ILE A 147 -15.14 3.64 -2.66
CA ILE A 147 -15.84 2.37 -2.90
C ILE A 147 -16.72 2.03 -1.69
N ILE A 148 -16.16 2.05 -0.47
CA ILE A 148 -16.91 1.77 0.75
C ILE A 148 -18.09 2.73 0.90
N ALA A 149 -17.85 4.03 0.76
CA ALA A 149 -18.89 5.04 0.91
C ALA A 149 -20.03 4.90 -0.11
N ILE A 150 -19.69 4.61 -1.38
CA ILE A 150 -20.67 4.36 -2.44
C ILE A 150 -21.48 3.10 -2.12
N MET A 151 -20.84 1.99 -1.75
CA MET A 151 -21.55 0.76 -1.43
C MET A 151 -22.45 0.90 -0.20
N LEU A 152 -22.01 1.62 0.83
CA LEU A 152 -22.86 1.95 1.99
C LEU A 152 -24.06 2.81 1.57
N LYS A 153 -23.84 3.83 0.72
CA LYS A 153 -24.93 4.69 0.21
C LYS A 153 -25.95 3.90 -0.62
N LEU A 154 -25.50 2.90 -1.36
CA LEU A 154 -26.36 2.01 -2.16
C LEU A 154 -27.00 0.88 -1.32
N GLY A 155 -26.71 0.77 -0.02
CA GLY A 155 -27.21 -0.32 0.83
C GLY A 155 -26.57 -1.69 0.54
N LEU A 156 -25.46 -1.72 -0.20
CA LEU A 156 -24.74 -2.93 -0.64
C LEU A 156 -23.62 -3.35 0.32
N GLU A 157 -23.76 -3.01 1.60
CA GLU A 157 -22.71 -3.27 2.60
C GLU A 157 -22.28 -4.74 2.66
N LYS A 158 -23.25 -5.66 2.58
CA LYS A 158 -22.99 -7.11 2.62
C LYS A 158 -22.09 -7.60 1.47
N ALA A 159 -22.03 -6.85 0.37
CA ALA A 159 -21.18 -7.17 -0.78
C ALA A 159 -19.75 -6.63 -0.66
N LEU A 160 -19.44 -5.76 0.33
CA LEU A 160 -18.11 -5.18 0.50
C LEU A 160 -17.03 -6.21 0.77
N ILE A 161 -17.27 -7.14 1.70
CA ILE A 161 -16.30 -8.19 2.03
C ILE A 161 -16.05 -9.10 0.81
N PRO A 162 -17.07 -9.70 0.16
CA PRO A 162 -16.87 -10.46 -1.07
C PRO A 162 -16.11 -9.70 -2.16
N LEU A 163 -16.48 -8.44 -2.42
CA LEU A 163 -15.80 -7.60 -3.41
C LEU A 163 -14.33 -7.39 -3.04
N SER A 164 -14.04 -7.10 -1.77
CA SER A 164 -12.68 -6.89 -1.29
C SER A 164 -11.80 -8.13 -1.45
N ILE A 165 -12.37 -9.33 -1.24
CA ILE A 165 -11.68 -10.60 -1.40
C ILE A 165 -11.40 -10.85 -2.89
N VAL A 166 -12.38 -10.68 -3.76
CA VAL A 166 -12.21 -10.87 -5.22
C VAL A 166 -11.14 -9.93 -5.77
N LEU A 167 -11.18 -8.65 -5.39
CA LEU A 167 -10.17 -7.67 -5.80
C LEU A 167 -8.79 -8.00 -5.24
N PHE A 168 -8.70 -8.41 -3.98
CA PHE A 168 -7.43 -8.84 -3.39
C PHE A 168 -6.84 -10.05 -4.12
N LEU A 169 -7.64 -11.09 -4.38
CA LEU A 169 -7.22 -12.28 -5.13
C LEU A 169 -6.72 -11.90 -6.52
N TYR A 170 -7.48 -11.09 -7.26
CA TYR A 170 -7.04 -10.58 -8.56
C TYR A 170 -5.70 -9.82 -8.44
N GLY A 171 -5.56 -8.98 -7.41
CA GLY A 171 -4.35 -8.19 -7.21
C GLY A 171 -3.11 -9.03 -6.91
N VAL A 172 -3.25 -10.11 -6.12
CA VAL A 172 -2.17 -11.05 -5.86
C VAL A 172 -1.83 -11.83 -7.13
N LEU A 173 -2.83 -12.37 -7.82
CA LEU A 173 -2.69 -13.20 -9.02
C LEU A 173 -2.07 -12.46 -10.21
N GLY A 174 -2.46 -11.20 -10.44
CA GLY A 174 -1.92 -10.36 -11.52
C GLY A 174 -0.70 -9.53 -11.11
N GLY A 175 -0.27 -9.61 -9.85
CA GLY A 175 0.91 -8.95 -9.32
C GLY A 175 2.01 -9.95 -9.00
N SER A 176 2.22 -10.24 -7.72
CA SER A 176 3.28 -11.14 -7.24
C SER A 176 3.23 -12.55 -7.84
N TYR A 177 2.04 -13.04 -8.17
CA TYR A 177 1.82 -14.36 -8.77
C TYR A 177 1.77 -14.35 -10.30
N ALA A 178 1.98 -13.22 -10.96
CA ALA A 178 1.94 -13.14 -12.42
C ALA A 178 2.92 -14.13 -13.09
N VAL A 179 4.05 -14.43 -12.44
CA VAL A 179 5.03 -15.43 -12.89
C VAL A 179 4.47 -16.87 -12.97
N LEU A 180 3.37 -17.16 -12.27
CA LEU A 180 2.72 -18.46 -12.25
C LEU A 180 1.39 -18.49 -13.01
N THR A 181 0.72 -17.35 -13.13
CA THR A 181 -0.64 -17.24 -13.67
C THR A 181 -0.66 -16.75 -15.11
N ASP A 182 0.44 -16.13 -15.56
CA ASP A 182 0.53 -15.37 -16.81
C ASP A 182 -0.59 -14.31 -16.93
N LEU A 183 -1.16 -13.87 -15.81
CA LEU A 183 -2.22 -12.89 -15.78
C LEU A 183 -1.65 -11.49 -15.96
N GLU A 184 -1.73 -10.96 -17.18
CA GLU A 184 -1.33 -9.59 -17.49
C GLU A 184 -2.32 -8.58 -16.90
N ALA A 185 -1.91 -7.94 -15.80
CA ALA A 185 -2.65 -6.80 -15.25
C ALA A 185 -2.37 -5.53 -16.08
N PRO A 186 -3.39 -4.71 -16.41
CA PRO A 186 -3.22 -3.52 -17.23
C PRO A 186 -2.43 -2.39 -16.54
N PHE A 187 -2.19 -2.51 -15.24
CA PHE A 187 -1.41 -1.62 -14.40
C PHE A 187 -0.92 -2.40 -13.17
N LEU A 188 0.00 -1.82 -12.41
CA LEU A 188 0.53 -2.47 -11.21
C LEU A 188 -0.59 -2.68 -10.19
N THR A 189 -0.80 -3.92 -9.76
CA THR A 189 -1.91 -4.27 -8.86
C THR A 189 -1.75 -3.73 -7.43
N ARG A 190 -0.63 -3.10 -7.09
CA ARG A 190 -0.55 -2.26 -5.88
C ARG A 190 -1.30 -0.93 -6.03
N ASN A 191 -1.39 -0.42 -7.25
CA ASN A 191 -1.96 0.88 -7.57
C ASN A 191 -3.46 0.73 -7.74
N GLY A 192 -4.22 0.61 -6.65
CA GLY A 192 -5.67 0.44 -6.77
C GLY A 192 -6.31 -0.08 -5.49
N PRO A 193 -7.58 -0.50 -5.55
CA PRO A 193 -8.33 -0.95 -4.38
C PRO A 193 -7.95 -2.37 -3.94
N PHE A 194 -7.11 -3.09 -4.67
CA PHE A 194 -6.90 -4.53 -4.47
C PHE A 194 -6.40 -4.88 -3.07
N LEU A 195 -5.36 -4.19 -2.60
CA LEU A 195 -4.85 -4.32 -1.24
C LEU A 195 -5.59 -3.40 -0.25
N SER A 196 -5.88 -2.16 -0.64
CA SER A 196 -6.43 -1.18 0.28
C SER A 196 -7.85 -1.52 0.70
N LEU A 197 -8.72 -1.97 -0.20
CA LEU A 197 -10.12 -2.23 0.11
C LEU A 197 -10.25 -3.34 1.14
N ILE A 198 -9.55 -4.47 0.96
CA ILE A 198 -9.59 -5.57 1.93
C ILE A 198 -9.09 -5.13 3.30
N MET A 199 -8.00 -4.36 3.38
CA MET A 199 -7.44 -3.90 4.65
C MET A 199 -8.36 -2.88 5.34
N ILE A 200 -8.90 -1.90 4.61
CA ILE A 200 -9.83 -0.92 5.15
C ILE A 200 -11.13 -1.62 5.61
N CYS A 201 -11.64 -2.57 4.84
CA CYS A 201 -12.81 -3.38 5.22
C CYS A 201 -12.55 -4.21 6.46
N LEU A 202 -11.38 -4.87 6.59
CA LEU A 202 -11.00 -5.62 7.79
C LEU A 202 -10.93 -4.71 9.01
N GLY A 203 -10.30 -3.55 8.90
CA GLY A 203 -10.26 -2.56 9.98
C GLY A 203 -11.65 -2.11 10.41
N GLY A 204 -12.52 -1.81 9.45
CA GLY A 204 -13.91 -1.45 9.72
C GLY A 204 -14.70 -2.59 10.37
N TRP A 205 -14.52 -3.82 9.91
CA TRP A 205 -15.17 -5.01 10.46
C TRP A 205 -14.74 -5.29 11.90
N ILE A 206 -13.45 -5.14 12.22
CA ILE A 206 -12.91 -5.21 13.59
C ILE A 206 -13.59 -4.18 14.48
N ARG A 207 -13.73 -2.94 14.00
CA ARG A 207 -14.39 -1.86 14.74
C ARG A 207 -15.87 -2.14 14.99
N GLU A 208 -16.58 -2.58 13.97
CA GLU A 208 -18.02 -2.84 14.01
C GLU A 208 -18.38 -3.97 14.97
N ASN A 209 -17.62 -5.05 14.94
CA ASN A 209 -17.87 -6.23 15.76
C ASN A 209 -17.17 -6.17 17.13
N ASN A 210 -16.53 -5.03 17.46
CA ASN A 210 -15.76 -4.84 18.69
C ASN A 210 -14.79 -6.00 18.96
N ILE A 211 -14.11 -6.48 17.91
CA ILE A 211 -13.20 -7.62 18.01
C ILE A 211 -12.03 -7.24 18.91
N LYS A 212 -11.80 -8.03 19.95
CA LYS A 212 -10.69 -7.86 20.90
C LYS A 212 -9.81 -9.09 20.85
N ILE A 213 -8.55 -8.86 20.50
CA ILE A 213 -7.51 -9.89 20.49
C ILE A 213 -6.52 -9.55 21.61
N SER A 214 -6.11 -10.55 22.39
CA SER A 214 -5.07 -10.34 23.40
C SER A 214 -3.74 -9.98 22.73
N ALA A 215 -2.90 -9.18 23.40
CA ALA A 215 -1.60 -8.80 22.84
C ALA A 215 -0.74 -10.02 22.45
N LYS A 216 -0.81 -11.10 23.24
CA LYS A 216 -0.14 -12.37 22.95
C LYS A 216 -0.65 -13.01 21.66
N ALA A 217 -1.96 -13.10 21.48
CA ALA A 217 -2.54 -13.67 20.27
C ALA A 217 -2.24 -12.81 19.04
N ALA A 218 -2.32 -11.49 19.15
CA ALA A 218 -1.96 -10.57 18.07
C ALA A 218 -0.49 -10.71 17.66
N PHE A 219 0.42 -10.82 18.64
CA PHE A 219 1.85 -11.06 18.36
C PHE A 219 2.09 -12.40 17.67
N ILE A 220 1.42 -13.47 18.11
CA ILE A 220 1.52 -14.79 17.46
C ILE A 220 1.00 -14.73 16.02
N MET A 221 -0.16 -14.10 15.79
CA MET A 221 -0.70 -13.92 14.44
C MET A 221 0.25 -13.13 13.54
N MET A 222 0.83 -12.05 14.07
CA MET A 222 1.85 -11.25 13.37
C MET A 222 3.08 -12.09 13.03
N ALA A 223 3.64 -12.84 13.98
CA ALA A 223 4.82 -13.67 13.76
C ALA A 223 4.55 -14.78 12.75
N VAL A 224 3.44 -15.51 12.89
CA VAL A 224 3.06 -16.60 11.99
C VAL A 224 2.78 -16.09 10.58
N GLY A 225 2.02 -15.00 10.43
CA GLY A 225 1.74 -14.46 9.10
C GLY A 225 2.98 -13.81 8.46
N ALA A 226 3.90 -13.23 9.23
CA ALA A 226 5.19 -12.78 8.71
C ALA A 226 6.05 -13.95 8.19
N LEU A 227 6.06 -15.08 8.91
CA LEU A 227 6.72 -16.30 8.45
C LEU A 227 6.09 -16.83 7.16
N PHE A 228 4.76 -16.90 7.08
CA PHE A 228 4.09 -17.30 5.84
C PHE A 228 4.35 -16.34 4.69
N HIS A 229 4.36 -15.04 4.93
CA HIS A 229 4.70 -14.04 3.92
C HIS A 229 6.11 -14.22 3.38
N LEU A 230 7.11 -14.43 4.25
CA LEU A 230 8.48 -14.68 3.83
C LEU A 230 8.63 -16.01 3.09
N ALA A 231 7.94 -17.06 3.55
CA ALA A 231 7.95 -18.36 2.88
C ALA A 231 7.33 -18.25 1.48
N GLU A 232 6.21 -17.55 1.35
CA GLU A 232 5.52 -17.30 0.07
C GLU A 232 6.42 -16.51 -0.89
N ALA A 233 7.06 -15.42 -0.42
CA ALA A 233 8.02 -14.66 -1.21
C ALA A 233 9.22 -15.51 -1.67
N TYR A 234 9.73 -16.38 -0.80
CA TYR A 234 10.84 -17.27 -1.12
C TYR A 234 10.46 -18.32 -2.17
N LEU A 235 9.27 -18.91 -2.05
CA LEU A 235 8.75 -19.89 -3.02
C LEU A 235 8.56 -19.26 -4.41
N LEU A 236 7.98 -18.06 -4.48
CA LEU A 236 7.84 -17.31 -5.73
C LEU A 236 9.20 -16.93 -6.32
N SER A 237 10.20 -16.67 -5.47
CA SER A 237 11.56 -16.40 -5.94
C SER A 237 12.19 -17.58 -6.65
N GLY A 238 11.92 -18.80 -6.20
CA GLY A 238 12.31 -20.02 -6.92
C GLY A 238 11.64 -20.18 -8.29
N GLN A 239 10.57 -19.41 -8.58
CA GLN A 239 9.83 -19.42 -9.85
C GLN A 239 10.20 -18.23 -10.75
N GLY A 240 11.12 -17.36 -10.33
CA GLY A 240 11.61 -16.23 -11.12
C GLY A 240 11.08 -14.85 -10.70
N MET A 241 10.24 -14.76 -9.67
CA MET A 241 9.82 -13.47 -9.11
C MET A 241 10.90 -12.88 -8.17
N ASP A 242 11.36 -11.65 -8.38
CA ASP A 242 12.33 -11.05 -7.44
C ASP A 242 11.71 -10.97 -6.03
N PHE A 243 12.41 -11.57 -5.06
CA PHE A 243 11.99 -11.65 -3.66
C PHE A 243 11.56 -10.28 -3.10
N ARG A 244 12.24 -9.19 -3.46
CA ARG A 244 11.94 -7.82 -3.00
C ARG A 244 10.78 -7.17 -3.72
N LEU A 245 10.46 -7.58 -4.96
CA LEU A 245 9.46 -6.91 -5.79
C LEU A 245 8.02 -7.33 -5.47
N ASN A 246 7.82 -8.32 -4.60
CA ASN A 246 6.50 -8.68 -4.09
C ASN A 246 5.91 -7.51 -3.27
N ASP A 247 4.89 -6.85 -3.82
CA ASP A 247 4.23 -5.72 -3.16
C ASP A 247 3.29 -6.18 -2.03
N PHE A 248 2.54 -7.24 -2.27
CA PHE A 248 1.72 -7.94 -1.30
C PHE A 248 1.47 -9.38 -1.79
N LEU A 249 1.10 -10.24 -0.84
CA LEU A 249 1.04 -11.69 -0.95
C LEU A 249 -0.22 -12.22 -0.25
N PHE A 250 -0.62 -13.47 -0.46
CA PHE A 250 -1.81 -14.05 0.19
C PHE A 250 -1.73 -14.00 1.71
N ALA A 251 -0.54 -14.13 2.30
CA ALA A 251 -0.34 -14.00 3.73
C ALA A 251 -0.47 -12.55 4.26
N THR A 252 -0.46 -11.54 3.39
CA THR A 252 -0.41 -10.12 3.78
C THR A 252 -1.53 -9.67 4.73
N PRO A 253 -2.80 -10.10 4.60
CA PRO A 253 -3.87 -9.75 5.55
C PRO A 253 -3.70 -10.30 6.98
N ILE A 254 -2.87 -11.32 7.17
CA ILE A 254 -2.85 -12.10 8.42
C ILE A 254 -1.95 -11.46 9.49
N TRP A 255 -0.92 -10.71 9.10
CA TRP A 255 0.12 -10.23 10.03
C TRP A 255 0.18 -8.72 10.26
N ARG A 256 -0.93 -8.01 10.08
CA ARG A 256 -0.98 -6.54 10.11
C ARG A 256 -1.85 -6.01 11.24
#